data_AF-A0A7Z0QNN1-F1
#
_entry.id   AF-A0A7Z0QNN1-F1
#
_cell.length_a   1.000
_cell.length_b   1.000
_cell.length_c   1.000
_cell.angle_alpha   90.00
_cell.angle_beta   90.00
_cell.angle_gamma   90.00
#
_symmetry.space_group_name_H-M   'P 1'
#
loop_
_entity.id
_entity.type
_entity.pdbx_description
1 polymer ?
#
loop_
_entity_poly.entity_id
_entity_poly.type
_entity_poly.pdbx_seq_one_letter_code
_entity_poly.pdbx_strand_id
1 'polypeptide(L)' 'MNYMAPIQARFLVRRGSVDWMVYDRDRKGAAQLKDYSLAEKLTKEQAEQIKQRLETA' A
#
# COMPACT_ATOMS: atom_id res chain seq x y z
N MET A 1 4.83 -1.45 30.64
CA MET A 1 5.53 -0.98 29.41
C MET A 1 4.59 -1.21 28.25
N ASN A 2 3.99 -0.15 27.71
CA ASN A 2 3.18 -0.25 26.50
C ASN A 2 4.10 -0.66 25.35
N TYR A 3 4.09 -1.93 24.98
CA TYR A 3 4.59 -2.40 23.68
C TYR A 3 3.66 -1.81 22.63
N MET A 4 3.83 -0.52 22.33
CA MET A 4 3.42 0.03 21.05
C MET A 4 4.28 -0.71 20.04
N ALA A 5 3.79 -1.87 19.56
CA ALA A 5 4.34 -2.50 18.39
C ALA A 5 4.58 -1.39 17.37
N PRO A 6 5.78 -1.31 16.73
CA PRO A 6 6.08 -0.22 15.82
C PRO A 6 4.89 -0.09 14.88
N ILE A 7 4.30 1.11 14.77
CA ILE A 7 3.10 1.35 13.96
C ILE A 7 3.40 0.77 12.58
N GLN A 8 2.90 -0.43 12.34
CA GLN A 8 3.24 -1.17 11.14
C GLN A 8 2.42 -0.48 10.06
N ALA A 9 3.10 0.23 9.15
CA ALA A 9 2.44 0.88 8.02
C ALA A 9 1.50 -0.14 7.37
N ARG A 10 0.21 0.21 7.33
CA ARG A 10 -0.84 -0.63 6.75
C ARG A 10 -0.57 -0.88 5.27
N PHE A 11 -0.07 0.15 4.59
CA PHE A 11 0.23 0.15 3.17
C PHE A 11 1.73 -0.01 2.93
N LEU A 12 2.08 -0.90 2.01
CA LEU A 12 3.46 -1.19 1.63
C LEU A 12 3.61 -1.17 0.12
N VAL A 13 4.69 -0.58 -0.39
CA VAL A 13 5.02 -0.74 -1.81
C VAL A 13 5.69 -2.09 -2.00
N ARG A 14 5.08 -2.95 -2.82
CA ARG A 14 5.56 -4.29 -3.13
C ARG A 14 5.73 -4.44 -4.64
N ARG A 15 6.86 -5.02 -5.06
CA ARG A 15 7.07 -5.40 -6.45
C ARG A 15 6.37 -6.75 -6.73
N GLY A 16 5.56 -6.79 -7.78
CA GLY A 16 5.02 -8.00 -8.39
C GLY A 16 6.00 -8.62 -9.40
N SER A 17 5.50 -9.43 -10.33
CA SER A 17 6.33 -10.11 -11.33
C SER A 17 6.97 -9.14 -12.33
N VAL A 18 6.22 -8.13 -12.77
CA VAL A 18 6.68 -7.09 -13.73
C VAL A 18 6.44 -5.70 -13.15
N ASP A 19 5.29 -5.51 -12.51
CA ASP A 19 4.84 -4.22 -12.02
C ASP A 19 5.00 -4.05 -10.51
N TRP A 20 4.60 -2.89 -10.00
CA TRP A 20 4.51 -2.58 -8.58
C TRP A 20 3.06 -2.51 -8.12
N MET A 21 2.84 -2.68 -6.82
CA MET A 21 1.55 -2.55 -6.18
C MET A 21 1.70 -1.93 -4.79
N VAL A 22 0.63 -1.33 -4.29
CA VAL A 22 0.51 -1.00 -2.87
C VAL A 22 -0.23 -2.15 -2.20
N TYR A 23 0.47 -2.89 -1.34
CA TYR A 23 -0.06 -3.98 -0.55
C TYR A 23 -0.71 -3.43 0.73
N ASP A 24 -1.99 -3.72 0.92
CA ASP A 24 -2.72 -3.47 2.16
C ASP A 24 -2.61 -4.70 3.06
N ARG A 25 -1.94 -4.54 4.20
CA ARG A 25 -1.76 -5.60 5.19
C ARG A 25 -3.09 -6.05 5.81
N ASP A 26 -4.04 -5.14 5.99
CA ASP A 26 -5.33 -5.46 6.60
C ASP A 26 -6.18 -6.32 5.68
N ARG A 27 -6.13 -6.03 4.37
CA ARG A 27 -6.86 -6.76 3.33
C ARG A 27 -6.07 -7.95 2.74
N LYS A 28 -4.80 -8.09 3.13
CA LYS A 28 -3.86 -9.11 2.64
C LYS A 28 -3.80 -9.17 1.10
N GLY A 29 -3.83 -8.01 0.45
CA GLY A 29 -3.94 -7.89 -1.01
C GLY A 29 -3.56 -6.52 -1.52
N ALA A 30 -3.84 -6.23 -2.79
CA ALA A 30 -3.69 -4.88 -3.32
C ALA A 30 -4.61 -3.92 -2.58
N ALA A 31 -4.10 -2.74 -2.24
CA ALA A 31 -4.87 -1.69 -1.60
C ALA A 31 -5.99 -1.24 -2.53
N GLN A 32 -7.19 -1.08 -1.99
CA GLN A 32 -8.30 -0.53 -2.76
C GLN A 32 -8.18 1.00 -2.76
N LEU A 33 -8.18 1.56 -3.95
CA LEU A 33 -8.19 2.99 -4.17
C LEU A 33 -9.61 3.55 -4.00
N LYS A 34 -9.72 4.88 -3.90
CA LYS A 34 -11.02 5.57 -3.72
C LYS A 34 -11.98 5.38 -4.90
N ASP A 35 -11.45 5.09 -6.08
CA ASP A 35 -12.18 4.81 -7.32
C ASP A 35 -12.58 3.33 -7.46
N TYR A 36 -12.52 2.55 -6.38
CA TYR A 36 -12.76 1.09 -6.35
C TYR A 36 -11.74 0.24 -7.12
N SER A 37 -10.78 0.86 -7.82
CA SER A 37 -9.66 0.19 -8.48
C SER A 37 -8.68 -0.39 -7.47
N LEU A 38 -7.93 -1.41 -7.87
CA LEU A 38 -6.84 -1.97 -7.08
C LEU A 38 -5.53 -1.23 -7.39
N ALA A 39 -4.73 -0.98 -6.35
CA ALA A 39 -3.42 -0.36 -6.46
C ALA A 39 -2.36 -1.37 -6.96
N GLU A 40 -2.59 -1.97 -8.12
CA GLU A 40 -1.71 -2.93 -8.80
C GLU A 40 -1.32 -2.43 -10.20
N LYS A 41 -0.36 -3.08 -10.85
CA LYS A 41 0.13 -2.71 -12.19
C LYS A 41 0.68 -1.28 -12.27
N LEU A 42 1.32 -0.84 -11.20
CA LEU A 42 1.86 0.51 -11.05
C LEU A 42 3.36 0.53 -11.36
N THR A 43 3.89 1.71 -11.70
CA THR A 43 5.33 1.94 -11.54
C THR A 43 5.67 2.12 -10.06
N LYS A 44 6.97 2.04 -9.74
CA LYS A 44 7.45 2.28 -8.38
C LYS A 44 7.02 3.65 -7.87
N GLU A 45 7.17 4.69 -8.69
CA GLU A 45 6.82 6.07 -8.32
C GLU A 45 5.31 6.21 -8.07
N GLN A 46 4.48 5.59 -8.91
CA GLN A 46 3.03 5.59 -8.73
C GLN A 46 2.61 4.86 -7.44
N ALA A 47 3.24 3.72 -7.13
CA ALA A 47 2.97 2.98 -5.91
C ALA A 47 3.37 3.77 -4.65
N GLU A 48 4.51 4.46 -4.66
CA GLU A 48 4.92 5.35 -3.56
C GLU A 48 3.94 6.53 -3.40
N GLN A 49 3.51 7.16 -4.51
CA GLN A 49 2.56 8.27 -4.46
C GLN A 49 1.20 7.83 -3.92
N ILE A 50 0.72 6.64 -4.32
CA ILE A 50 -0.52 6.06 -3.82
C ILE A 50 -0.39 5.70 -2.35
N LYS A 51 0.72 5.09 -1.92
CA LYS A 51 0.98 4.78 -0.51
C LYS A 51 0.89 6.05 0.34
N GLN A 52 1.55 7.14 -0.06
CA GLN A 52 1.48 8.41 0.66
C GLN A 52 0.06 8.96 0.74
N ARG A 53 -0.70 8.88 -0.37
CA ARG A 53 -2.12 9.30 -0.39
C ARG A 53 -3.00 8.45 0.54
N LEU A 54 -2.72 7.15 0.66
CA LEU A 54 -3.45 6.23 1.53
C LEU A 54 -3.05 6.36 3.01
N GLU A 55 -1.82 6.79 3.30
CA GLU A 55 -1.34 7.08 4.66
C GLU A 55 -1.80 8.46 5.18
N THR A 56 -2.11 9.39 4.29
CA THR A 56 -2.53 10.76 4.64
C THR A 56 -4.07 10.94 4.63
N ALA A 57 -4.82 9.98 4.12
CA ALA A 57 -6.29 10.02 4.02
C ALA A 57 -6.98 9.48 5.28
#